data_AF-A0A7S2M2S9-F1
#
_entry.id   AF-A0A7S2M2S9-F1
#
_cell.length_a   1.000
_cell.length_b   1.000
_cell.length_c   1.000
_cell.angle_alpha   90.00
_cell.angle_beta   90.00
_cell.angle_gamma   90.00
#
_symmetry.space_group_name_H-M   'P 1'
#
loop_
_entity.id
_entity.type
_entity.pdbx_description
1 polymer ?
#
loop_
_entity_poly.entity_id
_entity_poly.type
_entity_poly.pdbx_seq_one_letter_code
_entity_poly.pdbx_strand_id
1 'polypeptide(L)'
;SYCPQQQTESPEPGLSGALEVISRDAVKAYAKDGHQCQNNGYAAVGEEFFMQECLEQLRVANLDGVQLLSDEFCGGSPKKCQTAEVAFHPFRSPESYMECVGNAFMNLDVTELHQDLLHVPHADG
;
A
#
# COMPACT_ATOMS: atom_id res chain seq x y z
N SER A 1 4.37 -8.72 -13.14
CA SER A 1 5.65 -7.98 -13.07
C SER A 1 6.38 -8.42 -11.83
N TYR A 2 7.64 -8.86 -11.93
CA TYR A 2 8.41 -9.35 -10.79
C TYR A 2 9.05 -8.16 -10.06
N CYS A 3 8.65 -7.88 -8.82
CA CYS A 3 9.40 -6.99 -7.95
C CYS A 3 10.39 -7.83 -7.14
N PRO A 4 11.70 -7.64 -7.29
CA PRO A 4 12.72 -8.41 -6.58
C PRO A 4 12.88 -7.95 -5.13
N GLN A 5 11.83 -7.48 -4.45
CA GLN A 5 11.87 -7.24 -3.01
C GLN A 5 12.10 -8.59 -2.31
N GLN A 6 13.37 -9.00 -2.30
CA GLN A 6 13.91 -10.04 -1.44
C GLN A 6 13.89 -9.44 -0.04
N GLN A 7 12.70 -9.39 0.54
CA GLN A 7 12.58 -9.26 1.98
C GLN A 7 13.31 -10.48 2.55
N THR A 8 14.39 -10.23 3.30
CA THR A 8 15.39 -11.24 3.70
C THR A 8 14.86 -12.34 4.61
N GLU A 9 13.55 -12.36 4.84
CA GLU A 9 12.84 -13.15 5.85
C GLU A 9 11.89 -14.19 5.23
N SER A 10 11.45 -14.06 3.96
CA SER A 10 10.54 -15.01 3.29
C SER A 10 10.73 -15.06 1.77
N PRO A 11 10.55 -16.22 1.12
CA PRO A 11 10.60 -16.36 -0.34
C PRO A 11 9.40 -15.75 -1.09
N GLU A 12 8.28 -15.48 -0.41
CA GLU A 12 7.11 -14.79 -1.00
C GLU A 12 7.12 -13.31 -0.58
N PRO A 13 6.84 -12.37 -1.50
CA PRO A 13 6.74 -10.95 -1.15
C PRO A 13 5.56 -10.75 -0.18
N GLY A 14 5.86 -10.19 1.00
CA GLY A 14 4.85 -9.71 1.93
C GLY A 14 4.14 -8.46 1.42
N LEU A 15 3.23 -7.90 2.22
CA LEU A 15 2.74 -6.54 1.99
C LEU A 15 3.95 -5.58 1.97
N SER A 16 3.89 -4.53 1.14
CA SER A 16 4.97 -3.54 1.11
C SER A 16 4.64 -2.44 2.11
N GLY A 17 5.49 -2.20 3.11
CA GLY A 17 5.27 -1.11 4.08
C GLY A 17 5.16 0.29 3.46
N ALA A 18 5.53 0.46 2.19
CA ALA A 18 5.28 1.69 1.44
C ALA A 18 3.81 1.90 1.06
N LEU A 19 3.07 0.82 0.81
CA LEU A 19 1.64 0.83 0.53
C LEU A 19 1.03 -0.55 0.79
N GLU A 20 0.11 -0.62 1.76
CA GLU A 20 -0.68 -1.82 2.03
C GLU A 20 -2.16 -1.52 1.80
N VAL A 21 -2.80 -2.28 0.89
CA VAL A 21 -4.21 -2.10 0.56
C VAL A 21 -5.00 -3.31 1.06
N ILE A 22 -5.77 -3.11 2.13
CA ILE A 22 -6.60 -4.15 2.74
C ILE A 22 -8.07 -3.75 2.60
N SER A 23 -8.89 -4.65 2.05
CA SER A 23 -10.33 -4.39 1.89
C SER A 23 -11.04 -4.29 3.25
N ARG A 24 -12.15 -3.55 3.30
CA ARG A 24 -12.95 -3.42 4.53
C ARG A 24 -13.40 -4.77 5.09
N ASP A 25 -13.72 -5.73 4.22
CA ASP A 25 -14.17 -7.06 4.65
C ASP A 25 -13.02 -7.94 5.15
N ALA A 26 -11.81 -7.79 4.59
CA ALA A 26 -10.60 -8.40 5.13
C ALA A 26 -10.27 -7.86 6.53
N VAL A 27 -10.38 -6.54 6.74
CA VAL A 27 -10.22 -5.93 8.08
C VAL A 27 -11.26 -6.47 9.08
N LYS A 28 -12.53 -6.64 8.66
CA LYS A 28 -13.57 -7.24 9.52
C LYS A 28 -13.25 -8.70 9.86
N ALA A 29 -12.76 -9.48 8.90
CA ALA A 29 -12.35 -10.86 9.14
C ALA A 29 -11.20 -10.92 10.16
N TYR A 30 -10.18 -10.07 9.98
CA TYR A 30 -9.07 -9.94 10.92
C TYR A 30 -9.54 -9.50 12.32
N ALA A 31 -10.42 -8.50 12.42
CA ALA A 31 -10.93 -8.04 13.70
C ALA A 31 -11.70 -9.13 14.47
N LYS A 32 -12.39 -10.01 13.75
CA LYS A 32 -13.17 -11.11 14.34
C LYS A 32 -12.28 -12.28 14.76
N ASP A 33 -11.39 -12.72 13.88
CA ASP A 33 -10.71 -14.02 13.99
C ASP A 33 -9.17 -13.91 14.06
N GLY A 34 -8.59 -12.72 13.98
CA GLY A 34 -7.14 -12.48 13.94
C GLY A 34 -6.37 -12.90 15.20
N HIS A 35 -7.03 -13.06 16.34
CA HIS A 35 -6.42 -13.65 17.55
C HIS A 35 -5.90 -15.07 17.30
N GLN A 36 -6.48 -15.81 16.33
CA GLN A 36 -6.05 -17.15 15.95
C GLN A 36 -4.65 -17.17 15.32
N CYS A 37 -4.17 -16.03 14.84
CA CYS A 37 -2.85 -15.88 14.23
C CYS A 37 -1.74 -15.77 15.29
N GLN A 38 -2.04 -15.55 16.58
CA GLN A 38 -1.01 -15.30 17.59
C GLN A 38 -0.12 -16.51 17.92
N ASN A 39 -0.48 -17.71 17.48
CA ASN A 39 0.18 -18.96 17.88
C ASN A 39 1.34 -19.41 16.95
N ASN A 40 1.61 -18.70 15.85
CA ASN A 40 2.49 -19.24 14.79
C ASN A 40 3.96 -18.76 14.85
N GLY A 41 4.48 -18.32 16.00
CA GLY A 41 5.90 -17.97 16.11
C GLY A 41 6.31 -16.67 15.38
N TYR A 42 5.34 -15.78 15.14
CA TYR A 42 5.54 -14.51 14.44
C TYR A 42 6.40 -13.46 15.17
N ALA A 43 7.00 -13.81 16.31
CA ALA A 43 7.97 -12.94 16.98
C ALA A 43 9.25 -12.71 16.14
N ALA A 44 9.46 -13.51 15.09
CA ALA A 44 10.63 -13.48 14.22
C ALA A 44 10.36 -12.94 12.80
N VAL A 45 9.13 -12.50 12.49
CA VAL A 45 8.77 -11.94 11.17
C VAL A 45 8.33 -10.49 11.30
N GLY A 46 8.57 -9.67 10.26
CA GLY A 46 8.06 -8.30 10.16
C GLY A 46 6.51 -8.21 10.21
N GLU A 47 6.00 -7.00 10.49
CA GLU A 47 4.57 -6.68 10.51
C GLU A 47 3.88 -7.07 9.20
N GLU A 48 4.54 -6.81 8.08
CA GLU A 48 3.96 -6.97 6.75
C GLU A 48 3.70 -8.44 6.42
N PHE A 49 4.61 -9.32 6.86
CA PHE A 49 4.48 -10.77 6.74
C PHE A 49 3.41 -11.32 7.66
N PHE A 50 3.39 -10.87 8.92
CA PHE A 50 2.39 -11.27 9.87
C PHE A 50 0.98 -10.99 9.33
N MET A 51 0.75 -9.80 8.78
CA MET A 51 -0.55 -9.42 8.25
C MET A 51 -0.94 -10.24 7.03
N GLN A 52 -0.02 -10.48 6.08
CA GLN A 52 -0.28 -11.32 4.92
C GLN A 52 -0.62 -12.76 5.32
N GLU A 53 0.25 -13.41 6.10
CA GLU A 53 0.06 -14.81 6.51
C GLU A 53 -1.19 -14.99 7.36
N CYS A 54 -1.50 -14.04 8.24
CA CYS A 54 -2.73 -14.08 9.03
C CYS A 54 -3.98 -13.98 8.15
N LEU A 55 -4.01 -13.06 7.19
CA LEU A 55 -5.14 -12.92 6.26
C LEU A 55 -5.31 -14.18 5.40
N GLU A 56 -4.23 -14.79 4.94
CA GLU A 56 -4.25 -16.08 4.23
C GLU A 56 -4.78 -17.22 5.11
N GLN A 57 -4.35 -17.30 6.38
CA GLN A 57 -4.88 -18.27 7.35
C GLN A 57 -6.39 -18.10 7.57
N LEU A 58 -6.87 -16.85 7.55
CA LEU A 58 -8.29 -16.51 7.62
C LEU A 58 -9.03 -16.68 6.28
N ARG A 59 -8.35 -17.22 5.25
CA ARG A 59 -8.86 -17.45 3.89
C ARG A 59 -9.32 -16.18 3.17
N VAL A 60 -8.70 -15.05 3.47
CA VAL A 60 -8.84 -13.83 2.69
C VAL A 60 -7.98 -13.97 1.44
N ALA A 61 -8.55 -13.67 0.27
CA ALA A 61 -7.83 -13.73 -1.00
C ALA A 61 -6.84 -12.56 -1.13
N ASN A 62 -5.66 -12.85 -1.68
CA ASN A 62 -4.64 -11.87 -2.06
C ASN A 62 -4.77 -11.52 -3.56
N LEU A 63 -4.48 -10.27 -3.93
CA LEU A 63 -4.39 -9.79 -5.31
C LEU A 63 -3.10 -8.99 -5.47
N ASP A 64 -2.31 -9.33 -6.51
CA ASP A 64 -1.08 -8.62 -6.83
C ASP A 64 -1.35 -7.18 -7.26
N GLY A 65 -0.89 -6.22 -6.46
CA GLY A 65 -1.05 -4.78 -6.69
C GLY A 65 0.22 -4.06 -7.16
N VAL A 66 1.23 -4.78 -7.68
CA VAL A 66 2.60 -4.24 -7.91
C VAL A 66 2.69 -3.01 -8.81
N GLN A 67 1.67 -2.72 -9.61
CA GLN A 67 1.58 -1.55 -10.48
C GLN A 67 1.09 -0.27 -9.77
N LEU A 68 0.64 -0.38 -8.53
CA LEU A 68 0.16 0.76 -7.73
C LEU A 68 1.30 1.56 -7.09
N LEU A 69 2.49 0.96 -6.98
CA LEU A 69 3.62 1.50 -6.24
C LEU A 69 4.84 1.63 -7.17
N SER A 70 5.38 2.85 -7.29
CA SER A 70 6.70 3.06 -7.85
C SER A 70 7.73 2.98 -6.72
N ASP A 71 8.35 1.80 -6.58
CA ASP A 71 9.37 1.53 -5.56
C ASP A 71 10.77 1.41 -6.18
N GLU A 72 11.74 2.19 -5.69
CA GLU A 72 13.14 2.09 -6.11
C GLU A 72 13.73 0.67 -5.93
N PHE A 73 13.32 -0.06 -4.89
CA PHE A 73 13.75 -1.44 -4.66
C PHE A 73 13.11 -2.45 -5.63
N CYS A 74 11.99 -2.08 -6.26
CA CYS A 74 11.38 -2.84 -7.34
C CYS A 74 11.91 -2.42 -8.74
N GLY A 75 12.94 -1.58 -8.82
CA GLY A 75 13.45 -1.02 -10.07
C GLY A 75 12.60 0.14 -10.62
N GLY A 76 11.67 0.66 -9.83
CA GLY A 76 10.93 1.88 -10.14
C GLY A 76 11.83 3.11 -10.11
N SER A 77 11.40 4.16 -10.80
CA SER A 77 12.05 5.47 -10.78
C SER A 77 11.10 6.49 -10.15
N PRO A 78 10.89 6.45 -8.82
CA PRO A 78 9.95 7.32 -8.11
C PRO A 78 10.33 8.80 -8.21
N LYS A 79 11.54 9.10 -8.70
CA LYS A 79 12.15 10.44 -8.74
C LYS A 79 11.17 11.40 -9.41
N LYS A 80 10.61 12.29 -8.58
CA LYS A 80 9.66 13.36 -8.88
C LYS A 80 8.16 13.02 -8.88
N CYS A 81 7.71 11.79 -8.65
CA CYS A 81 6.27 11.50 -8.49
C CYS A 81 5.37 12.01 -9.64
N GLN A 82 5.86 11.86 -10.87
CA GLN A 82 5.22 12.37 -12.09
C GLN A 82 4.65 11.24 -12.98
N THR A 83 4.64 10.01 -12.47
CA THR A 83 4.12 8.83 -13.17
C THR A 83 2.74 8.45 -12.63
N ALA A 84 2.12 7.40 -13.17
CA ALA A 84 0.70 7.08 -12.94
C ALA A 84 0.43 6.23 -11.70
N GLU A 85 1.47 5.79 -10.99
CA GLU A 85 1.37 5.03 -9.75
C GLU A 85 0.72 5.87 -8.64
N VAL A 86 0.04 5.21 -7.70
CA VAL A 86 -0.69 5.90 -6.62
C VAL A 86 0.18 6.17 -5.40
N ALA A 87 1.32 5.49 -5.28
CA ALA A 87 2.27 5.65 -4.20
C ALA A 87 3.71 5.57 -4.71
N PHE A 88 4.63 6.16 -3.95
CA PHE A 88 6.04 6.27 -4.31
C PHE A 88 6.95 6.06 -3.09
N HIS A 89 8.00 5.26 -3.25
CA HIS A 89 8.97 4.94 -2.20
C HIS A 89 10.40 5.05 -2.76
N PRO A 90 11.39 5.63 -2.03
CA PRO A 90 11.47 5.73 -0.57
C PRO A 90 11.65 7.15 0.01
N PHE A 91 10.69 8.04 -0.16
CA PHE A 91 10.79 9.42 0.36
C PHE A 91 10.71 9.48 1.90
N ARG A 92 11.86 9.34 2.58
CA ARG A 92 11.99 9.22 4.04
C ARG A 92 12.15 10.55 4.79
N SER A 93 12.40 11.66 4.09
CA SER A 93 12.52 12.99 4.71
C SER A 93 11.32 13.88 4.35
N PRO A 94 10.91 14.79 5.24
CA PRO A 94 9.86 15.77 4.94
C PRO A 94 10.12 16.55 3.65
N GLU A 95 11.37 16.95 3.39
CA GLU A 95 11.76 17.70 2.20
C GLU A 95 11.53 16.86 0.93
N SER A 96 12.00 15.62 0.92
CA SER A 96 11.86 14.71 -0.22
C SER A 96 10.39 14.34 -0.49
N TYR A 97 9.59 14.20 0.57
CA TYR A 97 8.16 13.97 0.47
C TYR A 97 7.43 15.19 -0.10
N MET A 98 7.71 16.40 0.41
CA MET A 98 7.06 17.62 -0.07
C MET A 98 7.45 17.96 -1.52
N GLU A 99 8.68 17.66 -1.94
CA GLU A 99 9.08 17.77 -3.34
C GLU A 99 8.28 16.81 -4.23
N CYS A 100 8.14 15.54 -3.83
CA CYS A 100 7.31 14.55 -4.51
C CYS A 100 5.86 15.02 -4.65
N VAL A 101 5.24 15.42 -3.54
CA VAL A 101 3.87 15.95 -3.49
C VAL A 101 3.73 17.16 -4.41
N GLY A 102 4.63 18.15 -4.29
CA GLY A 102 4.61 19.34 -5.13
C GLY A 102 4.66 19.01 -6.61
N ASN A 103 5.53 18.07 -7.01
CA ASN A 103 5.65 17.64 -8.40
C ASN A 103 4.41 16.90 -8.93
N ALA A 104 3.78 16.07 -8.10
CA ALA A 104 2.52 15.39 -8.47
C ALA A 104 1.38 16.40 -8.71
N PHE A 105 1.39 17.52 -8.00
CA PHE A 105 0.41 18.59 -8.14
C PHE A 105 0.71 19.59 -9.28
N MET A 106 1.90 19.61 -9.88
CA MET A 106 2.25 20.61 -10.91
C MET A 106 1.43 20.52 -12.20
N ASN A 107 0.84 19.37 -12.50
CA ASN A 107 0.05 19.14 -13.72
C ASN A 107 -1.46 19.10 -13.46
N LEU A 108 -1.92 19.42 -12.24
CA LEU A 108 -3.34 19.46 -11.92
C LEU A 108 -3.88 20.86 -12.22
N ASP A 109 -4.86 20.94 -13.14
CA ASP A 109 -5.69 22.14 -13.25
C ASP A 109 -6.57 22.19 -11.99
N VAL A 110 -6.36 23.22 -11.16
CA VAL A 110 -7.03 23.41 -9.87
C VAL A 110 -8.57 23.38 -10.02
N THR A 111 -9.07 23.63 -11.22
CA THR A 111 -10.49 23.60 -11.57
C THR A 111 -11.08 22.17 -11.56
N GLU A 112 -10.31 21.14 -11.90
CA GLU A 112 -10.78 19.73 -11.91
C GLU A 112 -10.92 19.15 -10.50
N LEU A 113 -9.96 19.45 -9.60
CA LEU A 113 -9.99 18.97 -8.21
C LEU A 113 -11.21 19.43 -7.41
N HIS A 114 -11.75 20.62 -7.72
CA HIS A 114 -12.90 21.17 -7.01
C HIS A 114 -14.20 20.48 -7.39
N GLN A 115 -14.30 19.93 -8.61
CA GLN A 115 -15.51 19.23 -9.05
C GLN A 115 -15.65 17.86 -8.39
N ASP A 116 -14.57 17.08 -8.28
CA ASP A 116 -14.64 15.74 -7.70
C ASP A 116 -14.81 15.74 -6.17
N LEU A 117 -14.28 16.74 -5.47
CA LEU A 117 -14.45 16.87 -4.01
C LEU A 117 -15.82 17.41 -3.59
N LEU A 118 -16.53 18.11 -4.48
CA LEU A 118 -17.86 18.66 -4.20
C LEU A 118 -19.02 17.74 -4.62
N HIS A 119 -18.76 16.72 -5.46
CA HIS A 119 -19.77 15.75 -5.88
C HIS A 119 -19.82 14.50 -4.99
N VAL A 120 -19.50 14.59 -3.69
CA VAL A 120 -19.86 13.52 -2.76
C VAL A 120 -21.39 13.37 -2.84
N PRO A 121 -21.93 12.27 -3.40
CA PRO A 121 -23.36 12.09 -3.41
C PRO A 121 -23.78 12.01 -1.95
N HIS A 122 -24.74 12.85 -1.57
CA HIS A 122 -25.46 12.66 -0.32
C HIS A 122 -25.97 11.22 -0.32
N ALA A 123 -25.50 10.42 0.63
CA ALA A 123 -26.12 9.16 0.95
C ALA A 123 -27.48 9.51 1.56
N ASP A 124 -28.52 9.54 0.72
CA ASP A 124 -29.89 9.46 1.18
C ASP A 124 -30.08 8.07 1.82
N GLY A 125 -30.55 8.08 3.07
CA GLY A 125 -30.52 6.95 4.00
C GLY A 125 -31.45 5.78 3.70
#